data_AF-A0A819NP26-F1
#
_entry.id   AF-A0A819NP26-F1
#
_cell.length_a   1.000
_cell.length_b   1.000
_cell.length_c   1.000
_cell.angle_alpha   90.00
_cell.angle_beta   90.00
_cell.angle_gamma   90.00
#
_symmetry.space_group_name_H-M   'P 1'
#
loop_
_entity.id
_entity.type
_entity.pdbx_description
1 polymer ?
#
loop_
_entity_poly.entity_id
_entity_poly.type
_entity_poly.pdbx_seq_one_letter_code
_entity_poly.pdbx_strand_id
1 'polypeptide(L)'
;KNTFCFDSESFRYLAAKKCGVEFDEFVKQESINSWTTSVTESIRLLHFIRKLKPYDLNEWQSIRKASIEISILARPLMETLRLILYNWKLRETGTVTERIVLNSNFVKSELCSNCAQKPNKDHHHPGQSIIQHCRSYAFTIDASGMGE
;
A
#
# COMPACT_ATOMS: atom_id res chain seq x y z
N LYS A 1 16.68 -21.87 19.89
CA LYS A 1 16.05 -22.66 18.80
C LYS A 1 14.94 -21.81 18.20
N ASN A 2 14.90 -21.62 16.87
CA ASN A 2 13.96 -20.70 16.17
C ASN A 2 12.82 -21.45 15.48
N THR A 3 12.52 -22.67 15.92
CA THR A 3 11.35 -23.43 15.48
C THR A 3 10.22 -23.09 16.42
N PHE A 4 9.01 -22.85 15.92
CA PHE A 4 7.81 -22.62 16.73
C PHE A 4 6.71 -23.55 16.23
N CYS A 5 6.07 -24.27 17.14
CA CYS A 5 5.08 -25.28 16.78
C CYS A 5 3.67 -24.78 17.12
N PHE A 6 2.78 -24.83 16.13
CA PHE A 6 1.38 -24.45 16.29
C PHE A 6 0.53 -25.62 15.82
N ASP A 7 -0.43 -26.00 16.63
CA ASP A 7 -1.38 -27.05 16.32
C ASP A 7 -2.80 -26.49 16.19
N SER A 8 -3.58 -27.12 15.33
CA SER A 8 -4.93 -26.71 14.96
C SER A 8 -6.03 -27.50 15.66
N GLU A 9 -5.70 -28.56 16.41
CA GLU A 9 -6.69 -29.42 17.08
C GLU A 9 -7.61 -28.65 18.02
N SER A 10 -7.06 -27.71 18.79
CA SER A 10 -7.86 -26.84 19.68
C SER A 10 -8.93 -26.02 18.93
N PHE A 11 -8.60 -25.48 17.75
CA PHE A 11 -9.55 -24.73 16.92
C PHE A 11 -10.59 -25.66 16.28
N ARG A 12 -10.17 -26.83 15.82
CA ARG A 12 -11.07 -27.85 15.26
C ARG A 12 -12.07 -28.35 16.30
N TYR A 13 -11.61 -28.62 17.52
CA TYR A 13 -12.45 -28.99 18.65
C TYR A 13 -13.50 -27.91 18.97
N LEU A 14 -13.08 -26.64 19.05
CA LEU A 14 -14.01 -25.52 19.30
C LEU A 14 -15.05 -25.37 18.19
N ALA A 15 -14.64 -25.51 16.93
CA ALA A 15 -15.56 -25.43 15.79
C ALA A 15 -16.58 -26.58 15.80
N ALA A 16 -16.13 -27.80 16.04
CA ALA A 16 -17.01 -28.96 16.11
C ALA A 16 -17.96 -28.91 17.32
N LYS A 17 -17.48 -28.47 18.48
CA LYS A 17 -18.32 -28.24 19.67
C LYS A 17 -19.42 -27.20 19.41
N LYS A 18 -19.11 -26.13 18.66
CA LYS A 18 -20.11 -25.13 18.24
C LYS A 18 -21.21 -25.74 17.35
N CYS A 19 -20.88 -26.77 16.59
CA CYS A 19 -21.83 -27.52 15.76
C CYS A 19 -22.58 -28.63 16.53
N GLY A 20 -22.39 -28.74 17.86
CA GLY A 20 -23.05 -29.76 18.68
C GLY A 20 -22.44 -31.15 18.59
N VAL A 21 -21.20 -31.27 18.13
CA VAL A 21 -20.47 -32.55 18.14
C VAL A 21 -19.94 -32.82 19.54
N GLU A 22 -20.33 -33.96 20.12
CA GLU A 22 -19.81 -34.45 21.40
C GLU A 22 -18.53 -35.26 21.19
N PHE A 23 -17.57 -35.07 22.09
CA PHE A 23 -16.27 -35.74 22.08
C PHE A 23 -16.04 -36.43 23.41
N ASP A 24 -15.20 -37.47 23.40
CA ASP A 24 -14.74 -38.07 24.65
C ASP A 24 -13.79 -37.15 25.43
N GLU A 25 -13.54 -37.49 26.69
CA GLU A 25 -12.67 -36.69 27.56
C GLU A 25 -11.21 -36.71 27.07
N PHE A 26 -10.80 -37.73 26.31
CA PHE A 26 -9.45 -37.83 25.76
C PHE A 26 -9.21 -36.75 24.69
N VAL A 27 -10.10 -36.62 23.71
CA VAL A 27 -10.02 -35.60 22.65
C VAL A 27 -10.08 -34.19 23.25
N LYS A 28 -10.92 -34.00 24.27
CA LYS A 28 -10.99 -32.73 25.00
C LYS A 28 -9.66 -32.40 25.68
N GLN A 29 -9.05 -33.35 26.39
CA GLN A 29 -7.78 -33.14 27.06
C GLN A 29 -6.66 -32.83 26.05
N GLU A 30 -6.62 -33.55 24.93
CA GLU A 30 -5.62 -33.32 23.88
C GLU A 30 -5.79 -31.95 23.22
N SER A 31 -7.03 -31.51 23.02
CA SER A 31 -7.33 -30.17 22.52
C SER A 31 -6.87 -29.07 23.49
N ILE A 32 -6.99 -29.29 24.80
CA ILE A 32 -6.48 -28.37 25.84
C ILE A 32 -4.95 -28.32 25.83
N ASN A 33 -4.30 -29.48 25.70
CA ASN A 33 -2.83 -29.58 25.61
C ASN A 33 -2.32 -28.85 24.36
N SER A 34 -2.96 -29.09 23.21
CA SER A 34 -2.70 -28.45 21.92
C SER A 34 -2.83 -26.92 21.99
N TRP A 35 -3.90 -26.43 22.64
CA TRP A 35 -4.12 -24.99 22.88
C TRP A 35 -2.99 -24.40 23.71
N THR A 36 -2.68 -25.02 24.84
CA THR A 36 -1.68 -24.53 25.80
C THR A 36 -0.29 -24.43 25.16
N THR A 37 0.10 -25.46 24.41
CA THR A 37 1.36 -25.45 23.64
C THR A 37 1.36 -24.32 22.62
N SER A 38 0.32 -24.20 21.80
CA SER A 38 0.25 -23.19 20.74
C SER A 38 0.29 -21.75 21.28
N VAL A 39 -0.38 -21.48 22.40
CA VAL A 39 -0.34 -20.18 23.08
C VAL A 39 1.07 -19.88 23.60
N THR A 40 1.71 -20.85 24.25
CA THR A 40 3.06 -20.71 24.78
C THR A 40 4.07 -20.43 23.67
N GLU A 41 3.98 -21.18 22.57
CA GLU A 41 4.83 -21.03 21.38
C GLU A 41 4.59 -19.68 20.69
N SER A 42 3.34 -19.19 20.67
CA SER A 42 3.00 -17.85 20.14
C SER A 42 3.64 -16.74 20.96
N ILE A 43 3.58 -16.83 22.29
CA ILE A 43 4.23 -15.87 23.19
C ILE A 43 5.76 -15.91 23.00
N ARG A 44 6.34 -17.10 22.82
CA ARG A 44 7.76 -17.26 22.52
C ARG A 44 8.14 -16.63 21.18
N LEU A 45 7.31 -16.80 20.16
CA LEU A 45 7.50 -16.18 18.84
C LEU A 45 7.48 -14.66 18.96
N LEU A 46 6.51 -14.08 19.67
CA LEU A 46 6.45 -12.64 19.88
C LEU A 46 7.68 -12.11 20.61
N HIS A 47 8.14 -12.81 21.65
CA HIS A 47 9.39 -12.45 22.33
C HIS A 47 10.62 -12.55 21.44
N PHE A 48 10.66 -13.55 20.56
CA PHE A 48 11.73 -13.70 19.59
C PHE A 48 11.73 -12.55 18.57
N ILE A 49 10.57 -12.23 17.98
CA ILE A 49 10.41 -11.12 17.03
C ILE A 49 10.85 -9.79 17.66
N ARG A 50 10.50 -9.54 18.93
CA ARG A 50 10.92 -8.31 19.65
C ARG A 50 12.43 -8.16 19.79
N LYS A 51 13.20 -9.25 19.77
CA LYS A 51 14.67 -9.23 19.87
C LYS A 51 15.35 -9.02 18.51
N LEU A 52 14.62 -9.19 17.41
CA LEU A 52 15.19 -9.01 16.08
C LEU A 52 15.31 -7.51 15.77
N LYS A 53 16.42 -7.13 15.13
CA LYS A 53 16.56 -5.79 14.57
C LYS A 53 15.45 -5.61 13.51
N PRO A 54 14.69 -4.50 13.54
CA PRO A 54 13.76 -4.18 12.47
C PRO A 54 14.45 -4.28 11.12
N TYR A 55 13.84 -5.03 10.21
CA TYR A 55 14.35 -5.16 8.85
C TYR A 55 14.17 -3.82 8.13
N ASP A 56 15.26 -3.28 7.57
CA ASP A 56 15.20 -2.02 6.83
C ASP A 56 14.60 -2.26 5.43
N LEU A 57 13.34 -1.85 5.27
CA LEU A 57 12.61 -1.94 4.01
C LEU A 57 13.07 -0.89 2.98
N ASN A 58 13.92 0.07 3.37
CA ASN A 58 14.35 1.15 2.47
C ASN A 58 15.44 0.72 1.50
N GLU A 59 16.31 -0.23 1.89
CA GLU A 59 17.40 -0.71 1.03
C GLU A 59 16.91 -1.60 -0.11
N TRP A 60 15.77 -2.28 0.09
CA TRP A 60 15.22 -3.22 -0.89
C TRP A 60 13.75 -2.91 -1.13
N GLN A 61 13.47 -1.96 -2.02
CA GLN A 61 12.13 -1.80 -2.56
C GLN A 61 11.75 -3.10 -3.28
N SER A 62 10.90 -3.92 -2.65
CA SER A 62 10.49 -5.21 -3.21
C SER A 62 10.03 -5.04 -4.67
N ILE A 63 10.28 -6.05 -5.52
CA ILE A 63 9.77 -6.09 -6.91
C ILE A 63 8.26 -5.80 -6.94
N ARG A 64 7.54 -6.25 -5.91
CA ARG A 64 6.12 -5.96 -5.70
C ARG A 64 5.83 -4.47 -5.52
N LYS A 65 6.65 -3.75 -4.75
CA LYS A 65 6.55 -2.29 -4.60
C LYS A 65 6.76 -1.59 -5.94
N ALA A 66 7.81 -1.96 -6.69
CA ALA A 66 8.05 -1.43 -8.04
C ALA A 66 6.86 -1.70 -8.98
N SER A 67 6.28 -2.91 -8.94
CA SER A 67 5.09 -3.26 -9.73
C SER A 67 3.87 -2.41 -9.35
N ILE A 68 3.65 -2.16 -8.06
CA ILE A 68 2.58 -1.28 -7.58
C ILE A 68 2.81 0.16 -8.07
N GLU A 69 4.04 0.68 -7.95
CA GLU A 69 4.39 2.02 -8.42
C GLU A 69 4.17 2.18 -9.93
N ILE A 70 4.62 1.21 -10.75
CA ILE A 70 4.37 1.18 -12.19
C ILE A 70 2.85 1.18 -12.48
N SER A 71 2.09 0.39 -11.75
CA SER A 71 0.64 0.30 -11.92
C SER A 71 -0.06 1.61 -11.58
N ILE A 72 0.39 2.31 -10.53
CA ILE A 72 -0.14 3.61 -10.12
C ILE A 72 0.17 4.69 -11.17
N LEU A 73 1.35 4.63 -11.81
CA LEU A 73 1.75 5.58 -12.86
C LEU A 73 0.92 5.45 -14.14
N ALA A 74 0.31 4.29 -14.41
CA ALA A 74 -0.49 4.08 -15.62
C ALA A 74 -1.63 5.11 -15.76
N ARG A 75 -2.33 5.43 -14.66
CA ARG A 75 -3.46 6.37 -14.67
C ARG A 75 -3.07 7.80 -15.10
N PRO A 76 -2.12 8.50 -14.42
CA PRO A 76 -1.76 9.86 -14.81
C PRO A 76 -1.14 9.93 -16.23
N LEU A 77 -0.44 8.88 -16.67
CA LEU A 77 0.08 8.80 -18.04
C LEU A 77 -1.04 8.74 -19.07
N MET A 78 -2.06 7.90 -18.86
CA MET A 78 -3.21 7.81 -19.75
C MET A 78 -4.03 9.10 -19.78
N GLU A 79 -4.22 9.76 -18.64
CA GLU A 79 -4.91 11.06 -18.56
C GLU A 79 -4.16 12.15 -19.34
N THR A 80 -2.82 12.18 -19.21
CA THR A 80 -1.96 13.10 -19.97
C THR A 80 -2.03 12.82 -21.48
N LEU A 81 -1.93 11.55 -21.88
CA LEU A 81 -2.02 11.14 -23.28
C LEU A 81 -3.37 11.55 -23.89
N ARG A 82 -4.47 11.31 -23.17
CA ARG A 82 -5.82 11.67 -23.59
C ARG A 82 -5.94 13.17 -23.87
N LEU A 83 -5.36 14.02 -23.01
CA LEU A 83 -5.39 15.47 -23.20
C LEU A 83 -4.55 15.93 -24.37
N ILE A 84 -3.38 15.33 -24.60
CA ILE A 84 -2.55 15.63 -25.78
C ILE A 84 -3.34 15.35 -27.07
N LEU A 85 -3.95 14.17 -27.16
CA LEU A 85 -4.76 13.77 -28.32
C LEU A 85 -5.98 14.68 -28.50
N TYR A 86 -6.65 15.03 -27.40
CA TYR A 86 -7.82 15.91 -27.45
C TYR A 86 -7.46 17.32 -27.94
N ASN A 87 -6.40 17.91 -27.39
CA ASN A 87 -5.88 19.21 -27.84
C ASN A 87 -5.45 19.19 -29.31
N TRP A 88 -4.85 18.10 -29.77
CA TRP A 88 -4.50 17.92 -31.18
C TRP A 88 -5.74 17.94 -32.07
N LYS A 89 -6.80 17.21 -31.69
CA LYS A 89 -8.06 17.17 -32.45
C LYS A 89 -8.78 18.51 -32.48
N LEU A 90 -8.79 19.24 -31.36
CA LEU A 90 -9.36 20.59 -31.31
C LEU A 90 -8.67 21.54 -32.28
N ARG A 91 -7.34 21.46 -32.39
CA ARG A 91 -6.57 22.25 -33.36
C ARG A 91 -6.88 21.87 -34.80
N GLU A 92 -7.01 20.58 -35.09
CA GLU A 92 -7.32 20.08 -36.44
C GLU A 92 -8.71 20.54 -36.90
N THR A 93 -9.69 20.57 -36.00
CA THR A 93 -11.09 20.92 -36.31
C THR A 93 -11.35 22.43 -36.35
N GLY A 94 -10.38 23.27 -35.96
CA GLY A 94 -10.52 24.73 -35.94
C GLY A 94 -11.54 25.25 -34.91
N THR A 95 -12.03 24.38 -34.01
CA THR A 95 -13.16 24.68 -33.11
C THR A 95 -12.76 25.58 -31.93
N VAL A 96 -11.49 25.53 -31.50
CA VAL A 96 -10.97 26.25 -30.33
C VAL A 96 -9.48 26.59 -30.52
N THR A 97 -9.09 27.86 -30.32
CA THR A 97 -7.68 28.33 -30.36
C THR A 97 -6.91 28.03 -29.07
N GLU A 98 -7.62 27.78 -27.98
CA GLU A 98 -7.12 27.60 -26.62
C GLU A 98 -6.73 26.15 -26.32
N ARG A 99 -5.69 25.98 -25.49
CA ARG A 99 -5.18 24.67 -25.08
C ARG A 99 -5.77 24.29 -23.73
N ILE A 100 -6.28 23.06 -23.61
CA ILE A 100 -6.62 22.48 -22.33
C ILE A 100 -5.34 22.05 -21.62
N VAL A 101 -5.10 22.55 -20.42
CA VAL A 101 -3.88 22.25 -19.65
C VAL A 101 -4.24 21.41 -18.42
N LEU A 102 -3.44 20.37 -18.17
CA LEU A 102 -3.50 19.59 -16.93
C LEU A 102 -2.64 20.29 -15.88
N ASN A 103 -3.26 20.81 -14.83
CA ASN A 103 -2.54 21.41 -13.71
C ASN A 103 -2.51 20.43 -12.54
N SER A 104 -1.30 20.03 -12.14
CA SER A 104 -1.10 19.15 -10.99
C SER A 104 -0.96 19.99 -9.72
N ASN A 105 -1.99 19.92 -8.88
CA ASN A 105 -1.98 20.56 -7.57
C ASN A 105 -1.57 19.52 -6.53
N PHE A 106 -0.59 19.87 -5.69
CA PHE A 106 -0.20 19.03 -4.58
C PHE A 106 -1.34 18.95 -3.56
N VAL A 107 -1.74 17.73 -3.20
CA VAL A 107 -2.70 17.48 -2.14
C VAL A 107 -1.98 16.84 -0.97
N LYS A 108 -2.12 17.43 0.22
CA LYS A 108 -1.68 16.79 1.46
C LYS A 108 -2.50 15.52 1.65
N SER A 109 -1.90 14.38 1.36
CA SER A 109 -2.51 13.09 1.58
C SER A 109 -2.38 12.71 3.05
N GLU A 110 -3.50 12.59 3.76
CA GLU A 110 -3.54 12.07 5.14
C GLU A 110 -3.11 10.59 5.23
N LEU A 111 -3.00 9.89 4.10
CA LEU A 111 -2.59 8.49 4.04
C LEU A 111 -1.08 8.25 4.25
N CYS A 112 -0.23 9.28 4.22
CA CYS A 112 1.22 9.11 4.44
C CYS A 112 1.67 9.65 5.81
N SER A 113 1.66 8.79 6.83
CA SER A 113 2.09 9.12 8.20
C SER A 113 3.58 9.50 8.30
N ASN A 114 4.42 9.07 7.34
CA ASN A 114 5.87 9.31 7.33
C ASN A 114 6.30 10.56 6.56
N CYS A 115 5.40 11.19 5.80
CA CYS A 115 5.72 12.37 4.98
C CYS A 115 5.74 13.69 5.78
N ALA A 116 5.41 13.65 7.08
CA ALA A 116 5.39 14.82 7.96
C ALA A 116 6.79 15.29 8.41
N GLN A 117 7.85 14.54 8.11
CA GLN A 117 9.21 14.88 8.55
C GLN A 117 9.97 15.72 7.50
N LYS A 118 9.75 17.04 7.62
CA LYS A 118 10.54 18.19 7.13
C LYS A 118 10.57 18.47 5.60
N PRO A 119 10.19 19.70 5.19
CA PRO A 119 10.52 20.24 3.88
C PRO A 119 11.93 20.83 3.96
N ASN A 120 12.98 20.05 3.71
CA ASN A 120 14.29 20.68 3.49
C ASN A 120 15.25 19.77 2.73
N LYS A 121 15.17 19.78 1.39
CA LYS A 121 16.32 19.58 0.49
C LYS A 121 16.06 20.38 -0.79
N ASP A 122 16.96 21.32 -1.07
CA ASP A 122 16.96 22.12 -2.29
C ASP A 122 16.86 21.24 -3.54
N HIS A 123 15.84 21.49 -4.36
CA HIS A 123 15.53 20.73 -5.56
C HIS A 123 16.31 21.21 -6.81
N HIS A 124 17.47 21.84 -6.63
CA HIS A 124 18.29 22.36 -7.73
C HIS A 124 19.23 21.32 -8.36
N HIS A 125 19.22 20.07 -7.92
CA HIS A 125 20.08 19.03 -8.48
C HIS A 125 19.38 18.28 -9.63
N PRO A 126 19.90 18.36 -10.88
CA PRO A 126 19.40 17.54 -11.97
C PRO A 126 19.62 16.05 -11.63
N GLY A 127 18.55 15.25 -11.69
CA GLY A 127 18.59 13.80 -11.42
C GLY A 127 17.87 13.32 -10.16
N GLN A 128 17.25 14.20 -9.35
CA GLN A 128 16.35 13.74 -8.29
C GLN A 128 15.02 13.24 -8.87
N SER A 129 14.73 11.95 -8.64
CA SER A 129 13.49 11.30 -9.07
C SER A 129 12.30 11.83 -8.26
N ILE A 130 11.30 12.35 -8.96
CA ILE A 130 10.02 12.87 -8.40
C ILE A 130 9.24 11.78 -7.65
N ILE A 131 9.58 10.51 -7.86
CA ILE A 131 8.86 9.34 -7.34
C ILE A 131 9.24 9.01 -5.88
N GLN A 132 10.26 9.67 -5.30
CA GLN A 132 10.68 9.42 -3.91
C GLN A 132 9.79 10.02 -2.82
N HIS A 133 8.73 10.75 -3.17
CA HIS A 133 7.74 11.17 -2.18
C HIS A 133 6.38 10.56 -2.51
N CYS A 134 5.71 10.03 -1.48
CA CYS A 134 4.26 9.77 -1.51
C CYS A 134 3.51 11.12 -1.57
N ARG A 135 3.58 11.80 -2.72
CA ARG A 135 2.80 13.01 -3.00
C ARG A 135 1.55 12.57 -3.74
N SER A 136 0.39 12.92 -3.20
CA SER A 136 -0.85 12.83 -3.95
C SER A 136 -1.02 14.13 -4.73
N TYR A 137 -1.38 14.01 -6.00
CA TYR A 137 -1.69 15.14 -6.85
C TYR A 137 -3.16 15.07 -7.22
N ALA A 138 -3.86 16.19 -7.07
CA ALA A 138 -5.13 16.40 -7.73
C ALA A 138 -4.85 17.09 -9.06
N PHE A 139 -5.41 16.55 -10.13
CA PHE A 139 -5.31 17.13 -11.45
C PHE A 139 -6.57 17.94 -11.72
N THR A 140 -6.42 19.24 -11.94
CA THR A 140 -7.51 20.11 -12.41
C THR A 140 -7.31 20.40 -13.88
N ILE A 141 -8.44 20.58 -14.58
CA ILE A 141 -8.46 20.92 -15.99
C ILE A 141 -8.84 22.39 -16.09
N ASP A 142 -7.90 23.21 -16.56
CA ASP A 142 -8.16 24.62 -16.82
C ASP A 142 -8.17 24.87 -18.33
N ALA A 143 -9.19 25.57 -18.80
CA ALA A 143 -9.21 26.21 -20.11
C ALA A 143 -8.67 27.63 -19.92
N SER A 144 -7.37 27.82 -20.18
CA SER A 144 -6.77 29.16 -20.12
C SER A 144 -7.27 29.99 -21.30
N GLY A 145 -8.23 30.89 -21.05
CA GLY A 145 -8.74 31.86 -22.04
C GLY A 145 -10.17 32.37 -21.87
N MET A 146 -10.94 31.96 -20.85
CA MET A 146 -12.22 32.61 -20.52
C MET A 146 -11.99 33.98 -19.86
N GLY A 147 -11.72 35.00 -20.68
CA GLY A 147 -11.88 36.41 -20.32
C GLY A 147 -12.75 37.09 -21.36
N GLU A 148 -13.90 37.62 -20.93
CA GLU A 148 -14.51 38.77 -21.58
C GLU A 148 -13.56 39.98 -21.57
#